data_AF-A0A545W9C9-F1
#
_entry.id   AF-A0A545W9C9-F1
#
_cell.length_a   1.000
_cell.length_b   1.000
_cell.length_c   1.000
_cell.angle_alpha   90.00
_cell.angle_beta   90.00
_cell.angle_gamma   90.00
#
_symmetry.space_group_name_H-M   'P 1'
#
loop_
_entity.id
_entity.type
_entity.pdbx_description
1 polymer ?
#
loop_
_entity_poly.entity_id
_entity_poly.type
_entity_poly.pdbx_seq_one_letter_code
_entity_poly.pdbx_strand_id
1 'polypeptide(L)'
;MVEVVEFYIACNPPLLPRGVSEVIRRVQVNEGLLEILYEPHVPWFKCIALPSHQKQVTVDVQDNLFAIAEEDVDVLGLEDEGAHTEGDVCIVSPDPRMTSWSEYRRRGSDAYTFADGDLFPEAIAEANFKTAWHGLQEYPDATLTGLLEHAEQSLEQLQSLTKCQILHNALQTVVYVGSDESRDIIMTAIELLDGMAQEYVENQHTRLVELLSHRQAHAADATPPPAGNDPFDDIPTYTNAELGDSISSWSDPFKNNESLI
;
A
#
# COMPACT_ATOMS: atom_id res chain seq x y z
N MET A 1 -17.47 4.28 17.65
CA MET A 1 -16.13 3.89 17.18
C MET A 1 -15.39 5.17 16.84
N VAL A 2 -14.15 5.31 17.28
CA VAL A 2 -13.30 6.44 16.86
C VAL A 2 -12.92 6.15 15.41
N GLU A 3 -13.20 7.08 14.51
CA GLU A 3 -12.77 6.98 13.12
C GLU A 3 -11.25 7.12 13.07
N VAL A 4 -10.58 6.18 12.41
CA VAL A 4 -9.12 6.15 12.25
C VAL A 4 -8.79 6.06 10.77
N VAL A 5 -7.60 6.56 10.40
CA VAL A 5 -7.09 6.48 9.04
C VAL A 5 -5.77 5.73 9.01
N GLU A 6 -5.63 4.83 8.05
CA GLU A 6 -4.38 4.15 7.71
C GLU A 6 -3.78 4.84 6.47
N PHE A 7 -2.50 5.17 6.52
CA PHE A 7 -1.78 5.80 5.41
C PHE A 7 -0.30 5.40 5.43
N TYR A 8 0.34 5.53 4.27
CA TYR A 8 1.69 5.04 4.03
C TYR A 8 2.61 6.18 3.60
N ILE A 9 3.82 6.20 4.15
CA ILE A 9 4.85 7.19 3.81
C ILE A 9 6.08 6.45 3.31
N ALA A 10 6.42 6.68 2.04
CA ALA A 10 7.55 6.03 1.42
C ALA A 10 8.89 6.59 1.90
N CYS A 11 9.88 5.70 2.09
CA CYS A 11 11.25 6.06 2.38
C CYS A 11 12.13 5.79 1.16
N ASN A 12 12.61 6.86 0.52
CA ASN A 12 13.53 6.77 -0.61
C ASN A 12 14.62 7.84 -0.46
N PRO A 13 15.88 7.48 -0.16
CA PRO A 13 16.41 6.11 -0.08
C PRO A 13 15.92 5.31 1.16
N PRO A 14 15.93 3.96 1.13
CA PRO A 14 15.54 3.14 2.28
C PRO A 14 16.37 3.39 3.54
N LEU A 15 15.71 3.23 4.70
CA LEU A 15 16.39 3.23 5.99
C LEU A 15 16.94 1.85 6.34
N LEU A 16 18.09 1.87 6.99
CA LEU A 16 18.65 0.77 7.76
C LEU A 16 17.94 0.67 9.12
N PRO A 17 18.05 -0.47 9.84
CA PRO A 17 17.31 -0.71 11.08
C PRO A 17 17.38 0.44 12.10
N ARG A 18 18.58 0.99 12.32
CA ARG A 18 18.77 2.10 13.24
C ARG A 18 17.99 3.36 12.81
N GLY A 19 17.97 3.65 11.52
CA GLY A 19 17.22 4.79 10.97
C GLY A 19 15.72 4.62 11.14
N VAL A 20 15.20 3.41 10.92
CA VAL A 20 13.80 3.07 11.16
C VAL A 20 13.41 3.30 12.62
N SER A 21 14.16 2.70 13.56
CA SER A 21 13.87 2.85 14.99
C SER A 21 13.99 4.31 15.44
N GLU A 22 14.89 5.09 14.84
CA GLU A 22 15.03 6.51 15.11
C GLU A 22 13.79 7.31 14.69
N VAL A 23 13.27 7.10 13.48
CA VAL A 23 12.05 7.76 12.99
C VAL A 23 10.87 7.39 13.87
N ILE A 24 10.64 6.09 14.11
CA ILE A 24 9.53 5.60 14.95
C ILE A 24 9.60 6.23 16.35
N ARG A 25 10.77 6.18 17.00
CA ARG A 25 10.95 6.73 18.34
C ARG A 25 10.66 8.23 18.42
N ARG A 26 10.96 9.00 17.38
CA ARG A 26 10.74 10.45 17.34
C ARG A 26 9.29 10.81 17.05
N VAL A 27 8.57 10.00 16.28
CA VAL A 27 7.18 10.29 15.85
C VAL A 27 6.14 9.68 16.79
N GLN A 28 6.45 8.56 17.48
CA GLN A 28 5.52 7.87 18.38
C GLN A 28 4.97 8.74 19.54
N VAL A 29 5.61 9.87 19.85
CA VAL A 29 5.17 10.80 20.90
C VAL A 29 4.09 11.77 20.43
N ASN A 30 3.73 11.74 19.14
CA ASN A 30 2.73 12.63 18.57
C ASN A 30 1.33 12.33 19.08
N GLU A 31 0.63 13.39 19.49
CA GLU A 31 -0.79 13.30 19.80
C GLU A 31 -1.57 12.81 18.57
N GLY A 32 -2.47 11.85 18.77
CA GLY A 32 -3.34 11.33 17.73
C GLY A 32 -2.72 10.27 16.82
N LEU A 33 -1.43 9.94 16.96
CA LEU A 33 -0.85 8.73 16.37
C LEU A 33 -1.21 7.52 17.23
N LEU A 34 -1.75 6.48 16.62
CA LEU A 34 -2.15 5.24 17.29
C LEU A 34 -1.14 4.12 17.09
N GLU A 35 -0.60 4.01 15.87
CA GLU A 35 0.40 3.00 15.51
C GLU A 35 1.29 3.54 14.38
N ILE A 36 2.58 3.23 14.44
CA ILE A 36 3.52 3.38 13.32
C ILE A 36 4.37 2.11 13.23
N LEU A 37 4.37 1.47 12.07
CA LEU A 37 5.20 0.30 11.75
C LEU A 37 5.98 0.55 10.47
N TYR A 38 7.03 -0.23 10.25
CA TYR A 38 7.86 -0.24 9.06
C TYR A 38 7.65 -1.52 8.26
N GLU A 39 7.43 -1.38 6.96
CA GLU A 39 7.28 -2.48 6.01
C GLU A 39 8.60 -2.63 5.23
N PRO A 40 9.43 -3.66 5.49
CA PRO A 40 10.76 -3.75 4.88
C PRO A 40 10.72 -4.23 3.43
N HIS A 41 9.71 -5.02 3.04
CA HIS A 41 9.55 -5.46 1.64
C HIS A 41 9.32 -4.29 0.68
N VAL A 42 8.62 -3.25 1.17
CA VAL A 42 8.38 -2.02 0.43
C VAL A 42 8.62 -0.88 1.42
N PRO A 43 9.80 -0.22 1.42
CA PRO A 43 10.38 0.53 2.54
C PRO A 43 9.56 1.74 2.96
N TRP A 44 8.43 1.50 3.62
CA TRP A 44 7.39 2.47 3.91
C TRP A 44 7.07 2.42 5.40
N PHE A 45 6.67 3.57 5.95
CA PHE A 45 6.03 3.64 7.25
C PHE A 45 4.53 3.51 7.07
N LYS A 46 3.93 2.49 7.70
CA LYS A 46 2.49 2.34 7.86
C LYS A 46 2.08 3.07 9.14
N CYS A 47 1.23 4.08 9.00
CA CYS A 47 0.74 4.88 10.13
C CYS A 47 -0.77 4.70 10.29
N ILE A 48 -1.23 4.54 11.53
CA ILE A 48 -2.63 4.59 11.92
C ILE A 48 -2.82 5.77 12.86
N ALA A 49 -3.65 6.74 12.49
CA ALA A 49 -3.86 7.95 13.28
C ALA A 49 -5.32 8.41 13.28
N LEU A 50 -5.63 9.39 14.13
CA LEU A 50 -6.88 10.15 14.03
C LEU A 50 -6.89 10.97 12.73
N PRO A 51 -8.02 11.08 12.01
CA PRO A 51 -8.11 11.82 10.75
C PRO A 51 -7.59 13.27 10.85
N SER A 52 -7.83 13.93 11.98
CA SER A 52 -7.37 15.30 12.24
C SER A 52 -5.85 15.44 12.36
N HIS A 53 -5.13 14.36 12.63
CA HIS A 53 -3.68 14.34 12.87
C HIS A 53 -2.86 13.75 11.71
N GLN A 54 -3.51 13.15 10.70
CA GLN A 54 -2.83 12.54 9.54
C GLN A 54 -1.79 13.47 8.91
N LYS A 55 -2.15 14.74 8.69
CA LYS A 55 -1.25 15.72 8.09
C LYS A 55 -0.03 15.99 8.96
N GLN A 56 -0.23 16.16 10.27
CA GLN A 56 0.85 16.44 11.21
C GLN A 56 1.81 15.24 11.31
N VAL A 57 1.29 14.03 11.50
CA VAL A 57 2.09 12.81 11.53
C VAL A 57 2.89 12.64 10.23
N THR A 58 2.28 12.95 9.08
CA THR A 58 2.97 12.89 7.79
C THR A 58 4.16 13.84 7.72
N VAL A 59 3.97 15.09 8.14
CA VAL A 59 5.05 16.09 8.21
C VAL A 59 6.15 15.63 9.17
N ASP A 60 5.80 15.12 10.35
CA ASP A 60 6.80 14.71 11.33
C ASP A 60 7.63 13.52 10.86
N VAL A 61 7.02 12.53 10.18
CA VAL A 61 7.78 11.44 9.55
C VAL A 61 8.69 12.00 8.45
N GLN A 62 8.17 12.85 7.56
CA GLN A 62 8.93 13.43 6.46
C GLN A 62 10.13 14.27 6.95
N ASP A 63 9.93 15.13 7.95
CA ASP A 63 10.97 15.97 8.53
C ASP A 63 12.10 15.11 9.13
N ASN A 64 11.75 13.98 9.75
CA ASN A 64 12.75 13.03 10.26
C ASN A 64 13.48 12.30 9.13
N LEU A 65 12.79 11.95 8.04
CA LEU A 65 13.42 11.36 6.86
C LEU A 65 14.40 12.34 6.21
N PHE A 66 14.01 13.61 6.05
CA PHE A 66 14.89 14.64 5.48
C PHE A 66 16.09 14.91 6.38
N ALA A 67 15.90 15.01 7.69
CA ALA A 67 17.01 15.21 8.63
C ALA A 67 18.05 14.07 8.57
N ILE A 68 17.60 12.82 8.42
CA ILE A 68 18.52 11.68 8.24
C ILE A 68 19.20 11.76 6.86
N ALA A 69 18.46 12.08 5.80
CA ALA A 69 19.01 12.16 4.44
C ALA A 69 20.08 13.25 4.31
N GLU A 70 19.88 14.42 4.92
CA GLU A 70 20.85 15.52 4.93
C GLU A 70 22.20 15.13 5.57
N GLU A 71 22.18 14.20 6.52
CA GLU A 71 23.37 13.73 7.23
C GLU A 71 24.03 12.51 6.53
N ASP A 72 23.23 11.65 5.91
CA ASP A 72 23.69 10.34 5.45
C ASP A 72 23.92 10.25 3.94
N VAL A 73 23.30 11.13 3.16
CA VAL A 73 23.17 10.98 1.71
C VAL A 73 23.60 12.25 0.98
N ASP A 74 24.30 12.08 -0.14
CA ASP A 74 24.60 13.15 -1.09
C ASP A 74 24.14 12.75 -2.50
N VAL A 75 23.95 13.77 -3.34
CA VAL A 75 23.57 13.60 -4.74
C VAL A 75 24.75 13.02 -5.52
N LEU A 76 24.46 12.10 -6.46
CA LEU A 76 25.47 11.59 -7.37
C LEU A 76 26.12 12.75 -8.14
N GLY A 77 27.43 12.92 -7.97
CA GLY A 77 28.17 13.94 -8.70
C GLY A 77 28.27 13.60 -10.19
N LEU A 78 28.06 14.59 -11.07
CA LEU A 78 28.24 14.44 -12.52
C LEU A 78 29.70 14.10 -12.92
N GLU A 79 30.65 14.22 -11.99
CA GLU A 79 32.07 13.91 -12.22
C GLU A 79 32.45 12.47 -11.87
N ASP A 80 31.57 11.70 -11.21
CA ASP A 80 31.77 10.29 -10.87
C ASP A 80 31.46 9.32 -12.03
N GLU A 81 31.22 9.84 -13.24
CA GLU A 81 30.97 9.05 -14.47
C GLU A 81 32.10 8.05 -14.84
N GLY A 82 33.26 8.14 -14.17
CA GLY A 82 34.41 7.24 -14.36
C GLY A 82 34.56 6.12 -13.32
N ALA A 83 33.85 6.19 -12.18
CA ALA A 83 33.86 5.17 -11.15
C ALA A 83 32.49 4.50 -11.12
N HIS A 84 32.43 3.18 -11.18
CA HIS A 84 31.19 2.41 -11.17
C HIS A 84 30.41 2.60 -9.85
N THR A 85 29.70 3.71 -9.67
CA THR A 85 28.72 3.87 -8.61
C THR A 85 27.39 3.32 -9.13
N GLU A 86 27.16 2.03 -8.93
CA GLU A 86 25.87 1.36 -9.21
C GLU A 86 24.71 1.84 -8.29
N GLY A 87 24.94 2.89 -7.48
CA GLY A 87 23.98 3.44 -6.54
C GLY A 87 23.15 4.57 -7.12
N ASP A 88 21.91 4.66 -6.66
CA ASP A 88 20.96 5.76 -6.90
C ASP A 88 21.29 7.02 -6.08
N VAL A 89 22.07 6.87 -5.00
CA VAL A 89 22.55 7.96 -4.13
C VAL A 89 23.94 7.64 -3.59
N CYS A 90 24.71 8.67 -3.19
CA CYS A 90 25.97 8.50 -2.49
C CYS A 90 25.73 8.44 -0.98
N ILE A 91 26.11 7.34 -0.33
CA ILE A 91 26.11 7.25 1.14
C ILE A 91 27.42 7.86 1.66
N VAL A 92 27.33 9.01 2.32
CA VAL A 92 28.49 9.81 2.76
C VAL A 92 28.79 9.68 4.25
N SER A 93 27.80 9.28 5.06
CA SER A 93 28.00 9.09 6.49
C SER A 93 28.87 7.86 6.78
N PRO A 94 29.85 7.97 7.70
CA PRO A 94 30.65 6.82 8.15
C PRO A 94 29.86 5.83 9.02
N ASP A 95 28.68 6.24 9.50
CA ASP A 95 27.76 5.43 10.30
C ASP A 95 26.33 5.65 9.76
N PRO A 96 26.04 5.14 8.56
CA PRO A 96 24.83 5.51 7.83
C PRO A 96 23.60 4.84 8.44
N ARG A 97 22.48 5.56 8.41
CA ARG A 97 21.13 5.09 8.71
C ARG A 97 20.30 4.90 7.45
N MET A 98 20.78 5.36 6.29
CA MET A 98 20.19 5.11 4.97
C MET A 98 21.10 4.24 4.11
N THR A 99 20.52 3.59 3.10
CA THR A 99 21.25 2.85 2.07
C THR A 99 20.66 3.14 0.70
N SER A 100 21.47 3.04 -0.35
CA SER A 100 20.97 3.16 -1.72
C SER A 100 19.91 2.08 -2.02
N TRP A 101 18.93 2.41 -2.84
CA TRP A 101 17.91 1.47 -3.32
C TRP A 101 18.53 0.27 -4.04
N SER A 102 19.56 0.52 -4.86
CA SER A 102 20.31 -0.55 -5.54
C SER A 102 20.87 -1.56 -4.55
N GLU A 103 21.49 -1.09 -3.47
CA GLU A 103 22.08 -1.95 -2.43
C GLU A 103 21.01 -2.67 -1.61
N TYR A 104 19.94 -1.95 -1.25
CA TYR A 104 18.80 -2.52 -0.53
C TYR A 104 18.18 -3.68 -1.30
N ARG A 105 17.89 -3.47 -2.59
CA ARG A 105 17.32 -4.48 -3.48
C ARG A 105 18.28 -5.65 -3.71
N ARG A 106 19.58 -5.37 -3.90
CA ARG A 106 20.60 -6.40 -4.15
C ARG A 106 20.75 -7.36 -2.97
N ARG A 107 20.67 -6.84 -1.73
CA ARG A 107 20.75 -7.66 -0.51
C ARG A 107 19.42 -8.31 -0.13
N GLY A 108 18.30 -7.68 -0.48
CA GLY A 108 16.97 -8.05 -0.01
C GLY A 108 16.70 -7.51 1.40
N SER A 109 15.42 -7.34 1.72
CA SER A 109 14.96 -6.87 3.04
C SER A 109 15.44 -7.75 4.18
N ASP A 110 15.50 -9.08 3.96
CA ASP A 110 15.88 -10.08 4.97
C ASP A 110 17.35 -10.00 5.40
N ALA A 111 18.18 -9.25 4.66
CA ALA A 111 19.57 -9.00 5.04
C ALA A 111 19.71 -8.06 6.25
N TYR A 112 18.62 -7.40 6.65
CA TYR A 112 18.60 -6.41 7.72
C TYR A 112 17.74 -6.90 8.88
N THR A 113 18.27 -6.80 10.10
CA THR A 113 17.55 -7.18 11.32
C THR A 113 16.91 -5.94 11.95
N PHE A 114 15.61 -5.77 11.72
CA PHE A 114 14.80 -4.72 12.35
C PHE A 114 14.33 -5.17 13.74
N ALA A 115 13.99 -4.21 14.60
CA ALA A 115 13.39 -4.53 15.89
C ALA A 115 11.95 -5.01 15.67
N ASP A 116 11.51 -6.01 16.44
CA ASP A 116 10.16 -6.56 16.30
C ASP A 116 9.07 -5.49 16.51
N GLY A 117 9.29 -4.56 17.44
CA GLY A 117 8.37 -3.44 17.69
C GLY A 117 8.31 -2.40 16.57
N ASP A 118 9.27 -2.41 15.63
CA ASP A 118 9.22 -1.58 14.44
C ASP A 118 8.41 -2.26 13.33
N LEU A 119 8.29 -3.59 13.34
CA LEU A 119 7.68 -4.38 12.25
C LEU A 119 6.26 -4.86 12.56
N PHE A 120 5.99 -5.17 13.83
CA PHE A 120 4.77 -5.84 14.25
C PHE A 120 3.96 -4.99 15.23
N PRO A 121 2.61 -5.07 15.20
CA PRO A 121 1.78 -4.50 16.25
C PRO A 121 2.21 -5.03 17.63
N GLU A 122 2.08 -4.21 18.67
CA GLU A 122 2.59 -4.49 20.03
C GLU A 122 2.29 -5.91 20.51
N ALA A 123 1.05 -6.37 20.35
CA ALA A 123 0.63 -7.69 20.83
C ALA A 123 1.29 -8.87 20.08
N ILE A 124 1.73 -8.68 18.83
CA ILE A 124 2.47 -9.69 18.04
C ILE A 124 3.98 -9.51 18.24
N ALA A 125 4.45 -8.28 18.45
CA ALA A 125 5.86 -7.97 18.66
C ALA A 125 6.45 -8.71 19.87
N GLU A 126 5.65 -9.00 20.91
CA GLU A 126 6.09 -9.73 22.10
C GLU A 126 6.17 -11.26 21.93
N ALA A 127 5.55 -11.84 20.89
CA ALA A 127 5.52 -13.28 20.69
C ALA A 127 6.91 -13.86 20.40
N ASN A 128 7.17 -15.14 20.72
CA ASN A 128 8.47 -15.76 20.41
C ASN A 128 8.64 -16.08 18.91
N PHE A 129 7.56 -16.45 18.24
CA PHE A 129 7.51 -16.73 16.81
C PHE A 129 6.48 -15.82 16.17
N LYS A 130 6.87 -15.11 15.10
CA LYS A 130 6.01 -14.14 14.43
C LYS A 130 6.33 -14.02 12.95
N THR A 131 5.34 -13.64 12.16
CA THR A 131 5.49 -13.33 10.73
C THR A 131 4.37 -12.41 10.26
N ALA A 132 4.59 -11.75 9.14
CA ALA A 132 3.55 -11.05 8.39
C ALA A 132 3.21 -11.84 7.12
N TRP A 133 1.94 -11.90 6.78
CA TRP A 133 1.43 -12.52 5.57
C TRP A 133 0.81 -11.44 4.67
N HIS A 134 1.24 -11.43 3.41
CA HIS A 134 0.92 -10.40 2.42
C HIS A 134 0.09 -10.94 1.24
N GLY A 135 -0.49 -12.14 1.35
CA GLY A 135 -1.14 -12.83 0.24
C GLY A 135 -2.37 -12.14 -0.37
N LEU A 136 -2.87 -11.06 0.25
CA LEU A 136 -3.99 -10.27 -0.27
C LEU A 136 -3.57 -8.93 -0.90
N GLN A 137 -2.30 -8.52 -0.79
CA GLN A 137 -1.85 -7.22 -1.30
C GLN A 137 -1.97 -7.08 -2.82
N GLU A 138 -1.92 -8.19 -3.55
CA GLU A 138 -2.05 -8.20 -5.02
C GLU A 138 -3.50 -8.12 -5.50
N TYR A 139 -4.48 -8.20 -4.59
CA TYR A 139 -5.90 -8.29 -4.90
C TYR A 139 -6.68 -7.11 -4.27
N PRO A 140 -6.94 -6.02 -5.03
CA PRO A 140 -7.49 -4.78 -4.50
C PRO A 140 -8.82 -4.91 -3.76
N ASP A 141 -9.65 -5.88 -4.15
CA ASP A 141 -10.99 -6.10 -3.59
C ASP A 141 -11.00 -7.21 -2.52
N ALA A 142 -9.87 -7.85 -2.24
CA ALA A 142 -9.78 -8.94 -1.28
C ALA A 142 -9.49 -8.41 0.12
N THR A 143 -10.19 -8.98 1.11
CA THR A 143 -10.01 -8.68 2.54
C THR A 143 -9.95 -9.98 3.32
N LEU A 144 -9.27 -9.98 4.47
CA LEU A 144 -9.28 -11.14 5.37
C LEU A 144 -10.71 -11.54 5.76
N THR A 145 -11.60 -10.59 6.00
CA THR A 145 -13.01 -10.92 6.30
C THR A 145 -13.67 -11.63 5.13
N GLY A 146 -13.53 -11.12 3.90
CA GLY A 146 -14.10 -11.77 2.71
C GLY A 146 -13.50 -13.16 2.46
N LEU A 147 -12.22 -13.34 2.76
CA LEU A 147 -11.53 -14.62 2.70
C LEU A 147 -12.12 -15.63 3.69
N LEU A 148 -12.27 -15.22 4.95
CA LEU A 148 -12.81 -16.05 6.03
C LEU A 148 -14.28 -16.41 5.79
N GLU A 149 -15.09 -15.45 5.34
CA GLU A 149 -16.49 -15.69 4.96
C GLU A 149 -16.60 -16.73 3.85
N HIS A 150 -15.71 -16.68 2.86
CA HIS A 150 -15.69 -17.65 1.78
C HIS A 150 -15.32 -19.06 2.25
N ALA A 151 -14.39 -19.16 3.21
CA ALA A 151 -13.98 -20.42 3.83
C ALA A 151 -14.97 -20.92 4.91
N GLU A 152 -16.08 -20.22 5.13
CA GLU A 152 -17.03 -20.48 6.22
C GLU A 152 -16.35 -20.51 7.61
N GLN A 153 -15.33 -19.67 7.79
CA GLN A 153 -14.58 -19.53 9.04
C GLN A 153 -14.73 -18.14 9.64
N SER A 154 -14.53 -18.05 10.95
CA SER A 154 -14.35 -16.80 11.69
C SER A 154 -12.89 -16.63 12.09
N LEU A 155 -12.50 -15.40 12.39
CA LEU A 155 -11.14 -15.10 12.85
C LEU A 155 -10.84 -15.88 14.15
N GLU A 156 -11.80 -15.95 15.08
CA GLU A 156 -11.64 -16.67 16.34
C GLU A 156 -11.47 -18.18 16.13
N GLN A 157 -12.17 -18.76 15.15
CA GLN A 157 -11.99 -20.17 14.78
C GLN A 157 -10.60 -20.40 14.19
N LEU A 158 -10.13 -19.52 13.30
CA LEU A 158 -8.80 -19.62 12.71
C LEU A 158 -7.70 -19.52 13.78
N GLN A 159 -7.83 -18.56 14.70
CA GLN A 159 -6.92 -18.41 15.84
C GLN A 159 -6.96 -19.62 16.77
N SER A 160 -8.14 -20.21 17.01
CA SER A 160 -8.28 -21.42 17.84
C SER A 160 -7.67 -22.65 17.17
N LEU A 161 -7.81 -22.79 15.85
CA LEU A 161 -7.29 -23.91 15.07
C LEU A 161 -5.77 -23.88 15.00
N THR A 162 -5.20 -22.71 14.75
CA THR A 162 -3.76 -22.53 14.62
C THR A 162 -3.08 -22.30 15.97
N LYS A 163 -3.83 -21.91 17.00
CA LYS A 163 -3.28 -21.39 18.27
C LYS A 163 -2.34 -20.21 18.09
N CYS A 164 -2.57 -19.43 17.03
CA CYS A 164 -1.87 -18.19 16.78
C CYS A 164 -2.73 -17.01 17.22
N GLN A 165 -2.06 -15.97 17.71
CA GLN A 165 -2.64 -14.65 17.68
C GLN A 165 -2.58 -14.11 16.25
N ILE A 166 -3.71 -13.62 15.75
CA ILE A 166 -3.82 -13.10 14.39
C ILE A 166 -4.40 -11.69 14.48
N LEU A 167 -3.66 -10.73 13.96
CA LEU A 167 -4.09 -9.34 13.77
C LEU A 167 -3.99 -8.99 12.28
N HIS A 168 -4.58 -7.88 11.88
CA HIS A 168 -4.51 -7.41 10.50
C HIS A 168 -4.47 -5.88 10.45
N ASN A 169 -3.98 -5.33 9.34
CA ASN A 169 -4.06 -3.89 9.08
C ASN A 169 -5.50 -3.44 8.82
N ALA A 170 -5.74 -2.13 8.71
CA ALA A 170 -7.09 -1.57 8.53
C ALA A 170 -7.74 -2.03 7.22
N LEU A 171 -6.95 -2.17 6.15
CA LEU A 171 -7.42 -2.71 4.86
C LEU A 171 -7.60 -4.23 4.85
N GLN A 172 -7.17 -4.93 5.91
CA GLN A 172 -7.22 -6.38 6.03
C GLN A 172 -6.49 -7.15 4.90
N THR A 173 -5.46 -6.53 4.34
CA THR A 173 -4.63 -7.10 3.26
C THR A 173 -3.29 -7.64 3.76
N VAL A 174 -2.87 -7.21 4.95
CA VAL A 174 -1.70 -7.71 5.66
C VAL A 174 -2.15 -8.32 6.98
N VAL A 175 -1.70 -9.54 7.24
CA VAL A 175 -2.07 -10.32 8.43
C VAL A 175 -0.82 -10.60 9.25
N TYR A 176 -0.81 -10.18 10.51
CA TYR A 176 0.25 -10.42 11.46
C TYR A 176 -0.08 -11.65 12.29
N VAL A 177 0.82 -12.63 12.30
CA VAL A 177 0.63 -13.92 12.97
C VAL A 177 1.72 -14.08 14.01
N GLY A 178 1.33 -14.39 15.26
CA GLY A 178 2.24 -14.56 16.39
C GLY A 178 1.87 -15.77 17.24
N SER A 179 2.86 -16.45 17.79
CA SER A 179 2.67 -17.59 18.70
C SER A 179 3.91 -17.79 19.59
N ASP A 180 3.70 -18.31 20.79
CA ASP A 180 4.76 -18.73 21.70
C ASP A 180 5.08 -20.23 21.64
N GLU A 181 4.29 -21.01 20.90
CA GLU A 181 4.45 -22.47 20.89
C GLU A 181 5.60 -22.93 19.97
N SER A 182 5.54 -22.63 18.66
CA SER A 182 6.57 -23.05 17.71
C SER A 182 6.50 -22.30 16.38
N ARG A 183 7.60 -22.35 15.61
CA ARG A 183 7.63 -21.88 14.21
C ARG A 183 6.74 -22.74 13.30
N ASP A 184 6.59 -24.04 13.58
CA ASP A 184 5.78 -24.94 12.76
C ASP A 184 4.29 -24.56 12.80
N ILE A 185 3.82 -24.06 13.94
CA ILE A 185 2.46 -23.54 14.11
C ILE A 185 2.26 -22.27 13.28
N ILE A 186 3.24 -21.37 13.26
CA ILE A 186 3.21 -20.19 12.37
C ILE A 186 3.11 -20.63 10.92
N MET A 187 3.97 -21.56 10.48
CA MET A 187 3.95 -22.06 9.10
C MET A 187 2.61 -22.70 8.74
N THR A 188 2.02 -23.48 9.65
CA THR A 188 0.68 -24.07 9.45
C THR A 188 -0.39 -22.99 9.26
N ALA A 189 -0.33 -21.90 10.03
CA ALA A 189 -1.26 -20.78 9.87
C ALA A 189 -1.09 -20.08 8.52
N ILE A 190 0.15 -19.90 8.06
CA ILE A 190 0.46 -19.30 6.76
C ILE A 190 -0.03 -20.20 5.61
N GLU A 191 0.26 -21.50 5.65
CA GLU A 191 -0.20 -22.45 4.64
C GLU A 191 -1.74 -22.48 4.54
N LEU A 192 -2.43 -22.35 5.67
CA LEU A 192 -3.89 -22.28 5.69
C LEU A 192 -4.40 -20.96 5.07
N LEU A 193 -3.77 -19.83 5.39
CA LEU A 193 -4.10 -18.53 4.79
C LEU A 193 -3.85 -18.54 3.27
N ASP A 194 -2.72 -19.09 2.82
CA ASP A 194 -2.39 -19.25 1.40
C ASP A 194 -3.41 -20.14 0.67
N GLY A 195 -3.77 -21.28 1.26
CA GLY A 195 -4.78 -22.18 0.71
C GLY A 195 -6.13 -21.51 0.54
N MET A 196 -6.60 -20.80 1.58
CA MET A 196 -7.84 -20.03 1.50
C MET A 196 -7.75 -18.93 0.42
N ALA A 197 -6.61 -18.22 0.33
CA ALA A 197 -6.44 -17.11 -0.60
C ALA A 197 -6.46 -17.58 -2.05
N GLN A 198 -5.80 -18.70 -2.32
CA GLN A 198 -5.81 -19.32 -3.62
C GLN A 198 -7.23 -19.72 -4.04
N GLU A 199 -7.98 -20.42 -3.17
CA GLU A 199 -9.36 -20.81 -3.46
C GLU A 199 -10.27 -19.60 -3.68
N TYR A 200 -10.10 -18.54 -2.88
CA TYR A 200 -10.86 -17.30 -3.00
C TYR A 200 -10.64 -16.62 -4.36
N VAL A 201 -9.39 -16.53 -4.81
CA VAL A 201 -9.01 -15.90 -6.09
C VAL A 201 -9.50 -16.73 -7.28
N GLU A 202 -9.35 -18.06 -7.22
CA GLU A 202 -9.86 -18.96 -8.28
C GLU A 202 -11.38 -18.87 -8.42
N ASN A 203 -12.10 -18.78 -7.30
CA ASN A 203 -13.57 -18.62 -7.31
C ASN A 203 -14.01 -17.24 -7.80
N GLN A 204 -13.30 -16.16 -7.42
CA GLN A 204 -13.52 -14.82 -7.95
C GLN A 204 -13.35 -14.78 -9.48
N HIS A 205 -12.28 -15.39 -10.00
CA HIS A 205 -12.02 -15.46 -11.42
C HIS A 205 -13.11 -16.23 -12.17
N THR A 206 -13.52 -17.39 -11.65
CA THR A 206 -14.58 -18.23 -12.24
C THR A 206 -15.90 -17.46 -12.33
N ARG A 207 -16.30 -16.78 -11.25
CA ARG A 207 -17.53 -15.96 -11.25
C ARG A 207 -17.48 -14.82 -12.27
N LEU A 208 -16.34 -14.16 -12.43
CA LEU A 208 -16.18 -13.10 -13.43
C LEU A 208 -16.30 -13.65 -14.86
N VAL A 209 -15.68 -14.80 -15.15
CA VAL A 209 -15.79 -15.45 -16.45
C VAL A 209 -17.24 -15.86 -16.75
N GLU A 210 -17.96 -16.40 -15.77
CA GLU A 210 -19.37 -16.77 -15.92
C GLU A 210 -20.27 -15.55 -16.16
N LEU A 211 -20.07 -14.45 -15.43
CA LEU A 211 -20.82 -13.21 -15.61
C LEU A 211 -20.57 -12.57 -16.98
N LEU A 212 -19.32 -12.57 -17.44
CA LEU A 212 -18.96 -12.09 -18.78
C LEU A 212 -19.57 -12.98 -19.87
N SER A 213 -19.56 -14.29 -19.67
CA SER A 213 -20.17 -15.26 -20.58
C SER A 213 -21.70 -15.09 -20.65
N HIS A 214 -22.37 -14.87 -19.52
CA HIS A 214 -23.80 -14.58 -19.47
C HIS A 214 -24.14 -13.26 -20.17
N ARG A 215 -23.32 -12.21 -20.01
CA ARG A 215 -23.51 -10.94 -20.73
C ARG A 215 -23.36 -11.10 -22.24
N GLN A 216 -22.39 -11.89 -22.70
CA GLN A 216 -22.20 -12.15 -24.14
C GLN A 216 -23.35 -12.99 -24.72
N ALA A 217 -23.85 -13.99 -23.98
CA ALA A 217 -25.02 -14.77 -24.39
C ALA A 217 -26.29 -13.91 -24.49
N HIS A 218 -26.53 -13.02 -23.52
CA HIS A 218 -27.66 -12.08 -23.59
C HIS A 218 -27.54 -11.03 -24.69
N ALA A 219 -26.32 -10.63 -25.08
CA ALA A 219 -26.10 -9.73 -26.21
C ALA A 219 -26.32 -10.44 -27.57
N ALA A 220 -26.10 -11.76 -27.65
CA ALA A 220 -26.33 -12.55 -28.86
C ALA A 220 -27.82 -12.92 -29.09
N ASP A 221 -28.62 -12.98 -28.02
CA ASP A 221 -30.08 -13.20 -28.07
C ASP A 221 -30.89 -11.91 -28.21
N ALA A 222 -30.23 -10.74 -28.19
CA ALA A 222 -30.88 -9.48 -28.53
C ALA A 222 -31.25 -9.51 -30.01
N THR A 223 -32.55 -9.67 -30.29
CA THR A 223 -33.11 -9.53 -31.63
C THR A 223 -32.68 -8.17 -32.17
N PRO A 224 -32.14 -8.07 -33.41
CA PRO A 224 -31.80 -6.76 -33.97
C PRO A 224 -33.04 -5.87 -33.91
N PRO A 225 -32.90 -4.61 -33.46
CA PRO A 225 -34.04 -3.70 -33.43
C PRO A 225 -34.65 -3.65 -34.83
N PRO A 226 -35.99 -3.61 -34.95
CA PRO A 226 -36.63 -3.47 -36.25
C PRO A 226 -36.02 -2.25 -36.94
N ALA A 227 -35.57 -2.42 -38.19
CA ALA A 227 -35.15 -1.30 -39.02
C ALA A 227 -36.34 -0.34 -39.15
N GLY A 228 -36.35 0.74 -38.38
CA GLY A 228 -37.50 1.62 -38.30
C GLY A 228 -37.33 2.73 -37.28
N ASN A 229 -37.08 3.92 -37.84
CA ASN A 229 -37.04 5.25 -37.24
C ASN A 229 -35.71 5.65 -36.59
N ASP A 230 -35.04 6.54 -37.32
CA ASP A 230 -33.93 7.36 -36.87
C ASP A 230 -34.36 8.18 -35.64
N PRO A 231 -33.68 8.07 -34.49
CA PRO A 231 -34.00 8.84 -33.29
C PRO A 231 -33.74 10.35 -33.44
N PHE A 232 -33.19 10.80 -34.58
CA PHE A 232 -32.97 12.21 -34.89
C PHE A 232 -34.11 12.86 -35.71
N ASP A 233 -35.11 12.11 -36.16
CA ASP A 233 -36.24 12.66 -36.94
C ASP A 233 -37.24 13.47 -36.09
N ASP A 234 -37.19 13.36 -34.76
CA ASP A 234 -38.09 14.04 -33.82
C ASP A 234 -37.47 15.28 -33.14
N ILE A 235 -36.37 15.83 -33.65
CA ILE A 235 -35.81 17.09 -33.12
C ILE A 235 -36.53 18.28 -33.78
N PRO A 236 -37.37 19.05 -33.05
CA PRO A 236 -37.95 20.27 -33.58
C PRO A 236 -36.85 21.27 -33.92
N THR A 237 -36.79 21.66 -35.19
CA THR A 237 -35.86 22.64 -35.76
C THR A 237 -36.28 24.07 -35.40
N TYR A 238 -36.32 24.41 -34.11
CA TYR A 238 -36.42 25.81 -33.69
C TYR A 238 -35.76 26.00 -32.31
N THR A 239 -34.49 26.43 -32.33
CA THR A 239 -33.92 27.50 -31.48
C THR A 239 -32.40 27.56 -31.72
N ASN A 240 -31.99 28.12 -32.86
CA ASN A 240 -30.63 28.59 -33.13
C ASN A 240 -30.62 30.12 -33.33
N ALA A 241 -31.28 30.82 -32.42
CA ALA A 241 -31.12 32.25 -32.24
C ALA A 241 -31.22 32.49 -30.73
N GLU A 242 -30.21 33.14 -30.15
CA GLU A 242 -30.07 33.43 -28.71
C GLU A 242 -29.30 32.40 -27.86
N LEU A 243 -28.07 32.05 -28.28
CA LEU A 243 -27.00 31.76 -27.32
C LEU A 243 -25.83 32.68 -27.69
N GLY A 244 -25.67 33.75 -26.91
CA GLY A 244 -24.57 34.70 -27.05
C GLY A 244 -23.23 34.04 -26.72
N ASP A 245 -22.22 34.38 -27.52
CA ASP A 245 -20.82 33.97 -27.37
C ASP A 245 -20.34 34.12 -25.91
N SER A 246 -20.26 33.00 -25.21
CA SER A 246 -19.64 32.90 -23.88
C SER A 246 -18.65 31.75 -23.88
N ILE A 247 -17.81 31.68 -24.89
CA ILE A 247 -16.59 30.86 -24.85
C ILE A 247 -15.50 31.76 -24.27
N SER A 248 -15.40 31.80 -22.94
CA SER A 248 -14.16 32.22 -22.29
C SER A 248 -13.07 31.22 -22.68
N SER A 249 -12.00 31.70 -23.31
CA SER A 249 -10.84 30.92 -23.71
C SER A 249 -10.29 30.10 -22.54
N TRP A 250 -10.31 28.78 -22.69
CA TRP A 250 -9.67 27.86 -21.75
C TRP A 250 -8.18 28.23 -21.64
N SER A 251 -7.76 28.62 -20.44
CA SER A 251 -6.38 29.01 -20.13
C SER A 251 -5.67 27.78 -19.56
N ASP A 252 -4.62 27.33 -20.23
CA ASP A 252 -3.77 26.22 -19.80
C ASP A 252 -2.99 26.59 -18.53
N PRO A 253 -3.24 25.95 -17.37
CA PRO A 253 -2.63 26.31 -16.09
C PRO A 253 -1.16 25.90 -15.94
N PHE A 254 -0.55 25.27 -16.95
CA PHE A 254 0.85 24.81 -16.90
C PHE A 254 1.82 25.60 -17.78
N LYS A 255 1.37 26.70 -18.40
CA LYS A 255 2.24 27.66 -19.09
C LYS A 255 2.58 28.85 -18.20
N ASN A 256 3.44 28.65 -17.21
CA ASN A 256 4.25 29.75 -16.68
C ASN A 256 5.54 29.83 -17.50
N ASN A 257 5.49 30.69 -18.52
CA ASN A 257 6.66 31.33 -19.09
C ASN A 257 7.20 32.34 -18.06
N GLU A 258 8.21 31.96 -17.28
CA GLU A 258 9.20 32.92 -16.79
C GLU A 258 10.59 32.26 -16.81
N SER A 259 11.21 32.36 -17.98
CA SER A 259 12.66 32.56 -18.08
C SER A 259 12.94 34.06 -17.94
N LEU A 260 14.12 34.38 -17.37
CA LEU A 260 14.76 35.70 -17.15
C LEU A 260 14.43 36.28 -15.75
N ILE A 261 15.39 36.49 -14.84
CA ILE A 261 16.78 36.96 -14.95
C ILE A 261 17.65 36.29 -13.88
#